data_AF-A0AA90UZP2-F1
#
_entry.id   AF-A0AA90UZP2-F1
#
_cell.length_a   1.000
_cell.length_b   1.000
_cell.length_c   1.000
_cell.angle_alpha   90.00
_cell.angle_beta   90.00
_cell.angle_gamma   90.00
#
_symmetry.space_group_name_H-M   'P 1'
#
loop_
_entity.id
_entity.type
_entity.pdbx_description
1 polymer ?
#
loop_
_entity_poly.entity_id
_entity_poly.type
_entity_poly.pdbx_seq_one_letter_code
_entity_poly.pdbx_strand_id
1 'polypeptide(L)'
;MKKYDLYIFFLGLITGIFLTVIIAICYNNYYNQESSDITFFEKPKDFIPMKEIEVFQVLDDSIALAKCNDFGSGHYGTVFLIKGNENLYDDQKIDLSHFSVQQIGIYRYETRDDLEKAVPFIKIKK
;
A
#
# COMPACT_ATOMS: atom_id res chain seq x y z
N MET A 1 -38.15 -37.92 -26.24
CA MET A 1 -37.70 -37.04 -25.15
C MET A 1 -38.93 -36.40 -24.53
N LYS A 2 -39.13 -36.52 -23.22
CA LYS A 2 -40.34 -36.01 -22.59
C LYS A 2 -40.15 -34.52 -22.25
N LYS A 3 -41.23 -33.74 -22.21
CA LYS A 3 -41.16 -32.28 -21.99
C LYS A 3 -40.43 -31.90 -20.70
N TYR A 4 -40.53 -32.71 -19.64
CA TYR A 4 -39.85 -32.51 -18.37
C TYR A 4 -38.32 -32.68 -18.45
N ASP A 5 -37.82 -33.53 -19.34
CA ASP A 5 -36.36 -33.68 -19.55
C ASP A 5 -35.76 -32.38 -20.09
N LEU A 6 -36.51 -31.68 -20.96
CA LEU A 6 -36.13 -30.38 -21.51
C LEU A 6 -36.12 -29.28 -20.43
N TYR A 7 -37.10 -29.28 -19.51
CA TYR A 7 -37.14 -28.31 -18.41
C TYR A 7 -35.97 -28.48 -17.44
N ILE A 8 -35.63 -29.73 -17.08
CA ILE A 8 -34.50 -30.02 -16.19
C ILE A 8 -33.18 -29.57 -16.83
N PHE A 9 -33.03 -29.77 -18.15
CA PHE A 9 -31.87 -29.31 -18.90
C PHE A 9 -31.72 -27.78 -18.86
N PHE A 10 -32.77 -27.03 -19.17
CA PHE A 10 -32.71 -25.56 -19.14
C PHE A 10 -32.50 -25.00 -17.72
N LEU A 11 -33.08 -25.65 -16.71
CA LEU A 11 -32.86 -25.26 -15.31
C LEU A 11 -31.38 -25.41 -14.93
N GLY A 12 -30.76 -26.55 -15.29
CA GLY A 12 -29.33 -26.79 -15.06
C GLY A 12 -28.43 -25.82 -15.84
N LEU A 13 -28.81 -25.45 -17.06
CA LEU A 13 -28.06 -24.49 -17.86
C LEU A 13 -28.08 -23.08 -17.24
N ILE A 14 -29.25 -22.64 -16.77
CA ILE A 14 -29.39 -21.32 -16.12
C ILE A 14 -28.61 -21.30 -14.80
N THR A 15 -28.74 -22.33 -13.95
CA THR A 15 -28.02 -22.39 -12.68
C THR A 15 -26.50 -22.45 -12.89
N GLY A 16 -26.03 -23.16 -13.91
CA GLY A 16 -24.63 -23.19 -14.31
C GLY A 16 -24.09 -21.80 -14.65
N ILE A 17 -24.82 -21.02 -15.46
CA ILE A 17 -24.43 -19.64 -15.83
C ILE A 17 -24.32 -18.76 -14.58
N PHE A 18 -25.31 -18.80 -13.67
CA PHE A 18 -25.26 -18.03 -12.42
C PHE A 18 -24.05 -18.42 -11.56
N LEU A 19 -23.77 -19.72 -11.44
CA LEU A 19 -22.63 -20.20 -10.66
C LEU A 19 -21.30 -19.70 -11.25
N THR A 20 -21.15 -19.72 -12.57
CA THR A 20 -19.94 -19.20 -13.24
C THR A 20 -19.74 -17.71 -12.99
N VAL A 21 -20.81 -16.90 -13.04
CA VAL A 21 -20.74 -15.46 -12.75
C VAL A 21 -20.33 -15.21 -11.29
N ILE A 22 -20.89 -15.95 -10.34
CA ILE A 22 -20.52 -15.83 -8.92
C ILE A 22 -19.04 -16.17 -8.71
N ILE A 23 -18.54 -17.26 -9.30
CA ILE A 23 -17.12 -17.63 -9.23
C ILE A 23 -16.23 -16.55 -9.82
N ALA A 24 -16.60 -15.96 -10.96
CA ALA A 24 -15.85 -14.87 -11.58
C ALA A 24 -15.78 -13.63 -10.69
N ILE A 25 -16.90 -13.25 -10.04
CA ILE A 25 -16.92 -12.13 -9.08
C ILE A 25 -16.05 -12.43 -7.86
N CYS A 26 -16.16 -13.65 -7.30
CA CYS A 26 -15.32 -14.08 -6.17
C CYS A 26 -13.82 -14.05 -6.53
N TYR A 27 -13.45 -14.55 -7.71
CA TYR A 27 -12.07 -14.53 -8.18
C TYR A 27 -11.55 -13.10 -8.38
N ASN A 28 -12.37 -12.24 -8.99
CA ASN A 28 -12.03 -10.84 -9.17
C ASN A 28 -11.86 -10.10 -7.83
N ASN A 29 -12.72 -10.35 -6.85
CA ASN A 29 -12.60 -9.75 -5.51
C ASN A 29 -11.42 -10.31 -4.71
N TYR A 30 -11.03 -11.57 -4.92
CA TYR A 30 -9.86 -12.17 -4.29
C TYR A 30 -8.56 -11.66 -4.92
N TYR A 31 -8.50 -11.56 -6.25
CA TYR A 31 -7.32 -11.07 -6.98
C TYR A 31 -7.14 -9.56 -6.83
N ASN A 32 -8.24 -8.80 -6.79
CA ASN A 32 -8.23 -7.36 -6.51
C ASN A 32 -8.34 -7.05 -5.01
N GLN A 33 -8.10 -8.01 -4.11
CA GLN A 33 -7.62 -7.61 -2.79
C GLN A 33 -6.24 -6.99 -3.04
N GLU A 34 -6.25 -5.68 -3.24
CA GLU A 34 -5.09 -4.83 -3.02
C GLU A 34 -4.52 -5.30 -1.68
N SER A 35 -3.45 -6.10 -1.73
CA SER A 35 -2.63 -6.32 -0.56
C SER A 35 -2.15 -4.93 -0.23
N SER A 36 -2.75 -4.31 0.78
CA SER A 36 -2.11 -3.15 1.36
C SER A 36 -0.78 -3.68 1.87
N ASP A 37 0.30 -3.50 1.10
CA ASP A 37 1.63 -3.98 1.49
C ASP A 37 2.16 -3.23 2.75
N ILE A 38 1.29 -2.41 3.32
CA ILE A 38 1.40 -1.72 4.59
C ILE A 38 0.85 -2.60 5.71
N THR A 39 1.73 -3.03 6.61
CA THR A 39 1.36 -3.60 7.91
C THR A 39 1.39 -2.49 8.98
N PHE A 40 0.23 -2.11 9.50
CA PHE A 40 0.13 -1.14 10.60
C PHE A 40 0.49 -1.78 11.95
N PHE A 41 1.07 -0.98 12.85
CA PHE A 41 1.25 -1.38 14.24
C PHE A 41 -0.01 -1.09 15.07
N GLU A 42 -0.30 -1.95 16.05
CA GLU A 42 -1.40 -1.73 17.01
C GLU A 42 -1.24 -0.42 17.79
N LYS A 43 0.01 -0.06 18.09
CA LYS A 43 0.39 1.22 18.68
C LYS A 43 1.55 1.79 17.87
N PRO A 44 1.54 3.09 17.55
CA PRO A 44 2.68 3.74 16.91
C PRO A 44 3.95 3.57 17.76
N LYS A 45 5.11 3.40 17.12
CA LYS A 45 6.39 3.34 17.82
C LYS A 45 6.87 4.74 18.22
N ASP A 46 7.99 4.76 18.96
CA ASP A 46 8.66 5.97 19.40
C ASP A 46 9.03 6.90 18.22
N PHE A 47 9.22 8.18 18.56
CA PHE A 47 9.54 9.20 17.58
C PHE A 47 10.95 9.01 17.01
N ILE A 48 11.06 9.19 15.70
CA ILE A 48 12.35 9.10 15.00
C ILE A 48 12.90 10.52 14.88
N PRO A 49 14.04 10.84 15.53
CA PRO A 49 14.65 12.15 15.40
C PRO A 49 15.29 12.29 14.02
N MET A 50 14.70 13.12 13.15
CA MET A 50 15.29 13.49 11.86
C MET A 50 14.86 14.90 11.47
N LYS A 51 15.76 15.64 10.82
CA LYS A 51 15.53 17.03 10.44
C LYS A 51 15.16 17.22 8.98
N GLU A 52 15.60 16.32 8.10
CA GLU A 52 15.41 16.48 6.67
C GLU A 52 15.19 15.14 5.99
N ILE A 53 14.18 15.11 5.11
CA ILE A 53 13.97 14.03 4.15
C ILE A 53 13.82 14.60 2.75
N GLU A 54 14.19 13.79 1.76
CA GLU A 54 14.04 14.08 0.35
C GLU A 54 13.15 13.01 -0.29
N VAL A 55 12.05 13.43 -0.91
CA VAL A 55 11.16 12.56 -1.69
C VAL A 55 11.91 12.14 -2.94
N PHE A 56 11.94 10.84 -3.25
CA PHE A 56 12.57 10.37 -4.49
C PHE A 56 11.61 9.61 -5.41
N GLN A 57 10.45 9.20 -4.89
CA GLN A 57 9.42 8.54 -5.70
C GLN A 57 8.04 8.74 -5.09
N VAL A 58 7.16 9.43 -5.80
CA VAL A 58 5.73 9.51 -5.47
C VAL A 58 5.02 8.24 -5.94
N LEU A 59 4.21 7.64 -5.04
CA LEU A 59 3.36 6.49 -5.35
C LEU A 59 1.91 6.91 -5.60
N ASP A 60 1.45 7.88 -4.82
CA ASP A 60 0.10 8.46 -4.87
C ASP A 60 0.15 9.92 -4.38
N ASP A 61 -0.89 10.71 -4.58
CA ASP A 61 -0.92 12.17 -4.33
C ASP A 61 -0.47 12.57 -2.91
N SER A 62 -0.64 11.67 -1.94
CA SER A 62 -0.28 11.86 -0.52
C SER A 62 0.71 10.83 0.03
N ILE A 63 1.19 9.89 -0.79
CA ILE A 63 2.07 8.81 -0.37
C ILE A 63 3.32 8.78 -1.25
N ALA A 64 4.49 8.87 -0.62
CA ALA A 64 5.75 8.81 -1.36
C ALA A 64 6.82 8.05 -0.57
N LEU A 65 7.83 7.58 -1.29
CA LEU A 65 9.08 7.12 -0.71
C LEU A 65 10.04 8.30 -0.57
N ALA A 66 10.59 8.45 0.63
CA ALA A 66 11.53 9.52 0.95
C ALA A 66 12.77 8.96 1.64
N LYS A 67 13.91 9.59 1.40
CA LYS A 67 15.21 9.23 1.97
C LYS A 67 15.60 10.26 3.01
N CYS A 68 16.08 9.82 4.17
CA CYS A 68 16.64 10.72 5.16
C CYS A 68 17.99 11.27 4.70
N ASN A 69 18.10 12.61 4.69
CA ASN A 69 19.30 13.34 4.31
C ASN A 69 19.99 14.00 5.53
N ASP A 70 19.54 13.68 6.74
CA ASP A 70 20.11 14.20 7.99
C ASP A 70 21.25 13.30 8.50
N PHE A 71 22.51 13.70 8.24
CA PHE A 71 23.71 13.03 8.73
C PHE A 71 23.78 12.89 10.26
N GLY A 72 23.15 13.80 11.02
CA GLY A 72 23.20 13.81 12.48
C GLY A 72 22.18 12.87 13.15
N SER A 73 21.24 12.33 12.39
CA SER A 73 20.12 11.53 12.91
C SER A 73 20.47 10.06 13.20
N GLY A 74 21.59 9.54 12.65
CA GLY A 74 21.87 8.11 12.60
C GLY A 74 20.98 7.33 11.59
N HIS A 75 20.07 8.02 10.91
CA HIS A 75 19.17 7.46 9.89
C HIS A 75 19.52 7.90 8.47
N TYR A 76 20.67 8.56 8.27
CA TYR A 76 21.12 9.00 6.95
C TYR A 76 21.07 7.86 5.93
N GLY A 77 20.43 8.12 4.80
CA GLY A 77 20.26 7.15 3.72
C GLY A 77 19.14 6.13 3.92
N THR A 78 18.48 6.12 5.08
CA THR A 78 17.32 5.25 5.31
C THR A 78 16.14 5.73 4.48
N VAL A 79 15.44 4.79 3.85
CA VAL A 79 14.22 5.03 3.08
C VAL A 79 13.00 4.80 3.97
N PHE A 80 12.03 5.70 3.85
CA PHE A 80 10.76 5.69 4.56
C PHE A 80 9.62 5.80 3.56
N LEU A 81 8.51 5.15 3.85
CA LEU A 81 7.23 5.51 3.25
C LEU A 81 6.65 6.66 4.07
N ILE A 82 6.32 7.78 3.42
CA ILE A 82 5.72 8.95 4.06
C ILE A 82 4.27 9.10 3.65
N LYS A 83 3.44 9.52 4.60
CA LYS A 83 2.13 10.09 4.32
C LYS A 83 2.22 11.61 4.47
N GLY A 84 2.17 12.31 3.35
CA GLY A 84 2.12 13.77 3.28
C GLY A 84 0.71 14.29 3.53
N ASN A 85 0.60 15.60 3.80
CA ASN A 85 -0.69 16.28 3.90
C ASN A 85 -1.14 16.88 2.56
N GLU A 86 -0.22 17.13 1.61
CA GLU A 86 -0.48 17.84 0.35
C GLU A 86 0.52 17.40 -0.74
N ASN A 87 0.16 17.63 -2.02
CA ASN A 87 0.84 17.26 -3.27
C ASN A 87 2.36 17.02 -3.16
N LEU A 88 2.74 15.78 -2.89
CA LEU A 88 4.13 15.37 -2.91
C LEU A 88 4.64 15.32 -4.35
N TYR A 89 5.92 15.65 -4.55
CA TYR A 89 6.59 15.54 -5.85
C TYR A 89 8.02 15.01 -5.67
N ASP A 90 8.56 14.41 -6.73
CA ASP A 90 9.93 13.88 -6.71
C ASP A 90 10.95 15.00 -6.49
N ASP A 91 12.05 14.67 -5.81
CA ASP A 91 13.12 15.58 -5.36
C ASP A 91 12.68 16.68 -4.38
N GLN A 92 11.47 16.58 -3.82
CA GLN A 92 11.00 17.51 -2.79
C GLN A 92 11.77 17.31 -1.48
N LYS A 93 12.36 18.39 -0.99
CA LYS A 93 12.98 18.43 0.35
C LYS A 93 11.97 18.90 1.38
N ILE A 94 11.84 18.15 2.46
CA ILE A 94 10.90 18.43 3.56
C ILE A 94 11.71 18.63 4.84
N ASP A 95 11.61 19.84 5.38
CA ASP A 95 12.15 20.19 6.70
C ASP A 95 11.22 19.68 7.81
N LEU A 96 11.76 18.81 8.64
CA LEU A 96 11.10 18.15 9.76
C LEU A 96 11.58 18.68 11.12
N SER A 97 12.40 19.73 11.15
CA SER A 97 12.94 20.32 12.38
C SER A 97 11.87 20.76 13.39
N HIS A 98 10.67 21.08 12.89
CA HIS A 98 9.51 21.49 13.69
C HIS A 98 8.39 20.44 13.72
N PHE A 99 8.62 19.26 13.16
CA PHE A 99 7.61 18.21 13.06
C PHE A 99 8.00 17.00 13.89
N SER A 100 6.97 16.28 14.33
CA SER A 100 7.10 15.05 15.07
C SER A 100 6.87 13.86 14.13
N VAL A 101 7.85 12.97 14.02
CA VAL A 101 7.83 11.85 13.07
C VAL A 101 7.58 10.56 13.81
N GLN A 102 6.47 9.89 13.49
CA GLN A 102 6.08 8.67 14.19
C GLN A 102 5.96 7.50 13.23
N GLN A 103 6.62 6.38 13.55
CA GLN A 103 6.45 5.15 12.78
C GLN A 103 5.13 4.47 13.14
N ILE A 104 4.27 4.28 12.14
CA ILE A 104 2.92 3.72 12.26
C ILE A 104 2.80 2.33 11.63
N GLY A 105 3.81 1.88 10.89
CA GLY A 105 3.81 0.55 10.28
C GLY A 105 5.09 0.23 9.51
N ILE A 106 4.98 -0.78 8.65
CA ILE A 106 6.00 -1.24 7.71
C ILE A 106 5.35 -1.37 6.35
N TYR A 107 5.97 -0.81 5.32
CA TYR A 107 5.59 -0.98 3.93
C TYR A 107 6.56 -1.95 3.26
N ARG A 108 6.04 -2.97 2.59
CA ARG A 108 6.82 -3.88 1.75
C ARG A 108 6.58 -3.54 0.29
N TYR A 109 7.60 -3.64 -0.54
CA TYR A 109 7.46 -3.47 -1.98
C TYR A 109 8.53 -4.25 -2.70
N GLU A 110 8.21 -4.64 -3.92
CA GLU A 110 9.15 -5.26 -4.83
C GLU A 110 9.79 -4.18 -5.71
N THR A 111 11.12 -4.23 -5.84
CA THR A 111 11.81 -3.36 -6.79
C THR A 111 11.69 -3.93 -8.21
N ARG A 112 12.07 -3.12 -9.22
CA ARG A 112 12.16 -3.58 -10.62
C ARG A 112 13.09 -4.78 -10.85
N ASP A 113 13.94 -5.09 -9.88
CA ASP A 113 14.88 -6.22 -9.92
C ASP A 113 14.35 -7.45 -9.16
N ASP A 114 13.04 -7.53 -8.90
CA ASP A 114 12.38 -8.66 -8.18
C ASP A 114 12.90 -8.82 -6.73
N LEU A 115 13.38 -7.71 -6.15
CA LEU A 115 13.87 -7.69 -4.77
C LEU A 115 12.82 -7.12 -3.83
N GLU A 116 12.34 -7.97 -2.93
CA GLU A 116 11.51 -7.52 -1.81
C GLU A 116 12.30 -6.60 -0.87
N LYS A 117 11.73 -5.42 -0.60
CA LYS A 117 12.21 -4.47 0.39
C LYS A 117 11.13 -4.17 1.40
N ALA A 118 11.56 -3.85 2.62
CA ALA A 118 10.68 -3.40 3.68
C ALA A 118 11.21 -2.06 4.23
N VAL A 119 10.33 -1.06 4.30
CA VAL A 119 10.66 0.28 4.79
C VAL A 119 9.68 0.71 5.88
N PRO A 120 10.12 1.52 6.85
CA PRO A 120 9.22 2.04 7.88
C PRO A 120 8.15 2.95 7.25
N PHE A 121 6.89 2.78 7.64
CA PHE A 121 5.82 3.72 7.30
C PHE A 121 5.69 4.76 8.40
N ILE A 122 5.87 6.03 8.05
CA ILE A 122 5.90 7.14 9.00
C ILE A 122 4.79 8.16 8.72
N LYS A 123 4.30 8.74 9.81
CA LYS A 123 3.37 9.86 9.81
C LYS A 123 4.08 11.10 10.35
N ILE A 124 4.01 12.18 9.59
CA ILE A 124 4.50 13.50 10.00
C ILE A 124 3.36 14.21 10.73
N LYS A 125 3.60 14.63 11.97
CA LYS A 125 2.66 15.41 12.80
C LYS A 125 3.26 16.79 13.05
N LYS A 126 2.43 17.83 12.90
CA LYS A 126 2.77 19.20 13.30
C LYS A 126 2.57 19.38 14.81
#